data_AF-A0A497G5M1-F1
#
_entry.id   AF-A0A497G5M1-F1
#
_cell.length_a   1.000
_cell.length_b   1.000
_cell.length_c   1.000
_cell.angle_alpha   90.00
_cell.angle_beta   90.00
_cell.angle_gamma   90.00
#
_symmetry.space_group_name_H-M   'P 1'
#
loop_
_entity.id
_entity.type
_entity.pdbx_description
1 polymer ?
#
loop_
_entity_poly.entity_id
_entity_poly.type
_entity_poly.pdbx_seq_one_letter_code
_entity_poly.pdbx_strand_id
1 'polypeptide(L)'
;VSKWISNRLYRAIEMMRGDIESSLDIVSEIDALESIFDELHQKAIEELLYAQMNVIHLMNLRDFIELFENMIDAIEDASDVLRVIAFKHMAWPV
;
A
#
# COMPACT_ATOMS: atom_id res chain seq x y z
N VAL A 1 -3.81 -10.34 3.25
CA VAL A 1 -3.40 -8.92 3.12
C VAL A 1 -3.13 -8.57 1.67
N SER A 2 -2.03 -9.04 1.06
CA SER A 2 -1.66 -8.81 -0.37
C SER A 2 -2.86 -8.87 -1.34
N LYS A 3 -3.56 -10.00 -1.40
CA LYS A 3 -4.70 -10.20 -2.32
C LYS A 3 -5.89 -9.26 -2.06
N TRP A 4 -6.04 -8.75 -0.84
CA TRP A 4 -7.10 -7.83 -0.48
C TRP A 4 -6.77 -6.40 -0.91
N ILE A 5 -5.56 -5.92 -0.61
CA ILE A 5 -5.15 -4.56 -0.97
C ILE A 5 -4.99 -4.40 -2.49
N SER A 6 -4.49 -5.41 -3.19
CA SER A 6 -4.51 -5.42 -4.66
C SER A 6 -5.93 -5.45 -5.25
N ASN A 7 -6.91 -6.07 -4.56
CA ASN A 7 -8.30 -6.02 -5.00
C ASN A 7 -8.91 -4.63 -4.83
N ARG A 8 -8.51 -3.89 -3.79
CA ARG A 8 -8.92 -2.49 -3.60
C ARG A 8 -8.40 -1.61 -4.71
N LEU A 9 -7.11 -1.71 -5.04
CA LEU A 9 -6.54 -0.97 -6.18
C LEU A 9 -7.27 -1.30 -7.49
N TYR A 10 -7.54 -2.59 -7.75
CA TYR A 10 -8.33 -3.00 -8.92
C TYR A 10 -9.73 -2.37 -8.94
N ARG A 11 -10.43 -2.33 -7.81
CA ARG A 11 -11.74 -1.69 -7.71
C ARG A 11 -11.67 -0.19 -7.94
N ALA A 12 -10.65 0.50 -7.42
CA ALA A 12 -10.46 1.92 -7.68
C ALA A 12 -10.31 2.19 -9.19
N ILE A 13 -9.49 1.40 -9.89
CA ILE A 13 -9.32 1.50 -11.34
C ILE A 13 -10.64 1.29 -12.09
N GLU A 14 -11.45 0.32 -11.69
CA GLU A 14 -12.76 0.09 -12.32
C GLU A 14 -13.73 1.27 -12.10
N MET A 15 -13.73 1.85 -10.89
CA MET A 15 -14.63 2.95 -10.54
C MET A 15 -14.23 4.27 -11.21
N MET A 16 -12.95 4.48 -11.50
CA MET A 16 -12.48 5.66 -12.23
C MET A 16 -13.25 5.96 -13.53
N ARG A 17 -13.84 4.96 -14.17
CA ARG A 17 -14.54 5.13 -15.46
C ARG A 17 -15.91 5.79 -15.34
N GLY A 18 -16.55 5.75 -14.17
CA GLY A 18 -17.94 6.21 -14.02
C GLY A 18 -18.26 6.87 -12.69
N ASP A 19 -17.43 6.66 -11.68
CA ASP A 19 -17.61 7.20 -10.33
C ASP A 19 -16.24 7.52 -9.71
N ILE A 20 -15.74 8.71 -10.05
CA ILE A 20 -14.41 9.17 -9.63
C ILE A 20 -14.39 9.45 -8.12
N GLU A 21 -15.49 9.94 -7.54
CA GLU A 21 -15.57 10.19 -6.09
C GLU A 21 -15.39 8.89 -5.31
N SER A 22 -16.15 7.85 -5.65
CA SER A 22 -15.98 6.54 -5.00
C SER A 22 -14.60 5.91 -5.27
N SER A 23 -13.99 6.20 -6.43
CA SER A 23 -12.60 5.78 -6.69
C SER A 23 -11.62 6.47 -5.74
N LEU A 24 -11.81 7.77 -5.45
CA LEU A 24 -10.97 8.52 -4.52
C LEU A 24 -11.18 8.09 -3.07
N ASP A 25 -12.39 7.67 -2.70
CA ASP A 25 -12.65 7.06 -1.40
C ASP A 25 -11.84 5.77 -1.22
N ILE A 26 -11.81 4.89 -2.24
CA ILE A 26 -11.00 3.67 -2.18
C ILE A 26 -9.50 3.98 -2.12
N VAL A 27 -9.03 4.99 -2.85
CA VAL A 27 -7.64 5.45 -2.77
C VAL A 27 -7.31 5.92 -1.34
N SER A 28 -8.20 6.69 -0.71
CA SER A 28 -8.02 7.13 0.68
C SER A 28 -8.01 5.97 1.67
N GLU A 29 -8.77 4.90 1.39
CA GLU A 29 -8.69 3.66 2.18
C GLU A 29 -7.36 2.92 1.99
N ILE A 30 -6.71 3.02 0.83
CA ILE A 30 -5.38 2.43 0.59
C ILE A 30 -4.33 3.21 1.39
N ASP A 31 -4.34 4.54 1.35
CA ASP A 31 -3.44 5.41 2.16
C ASP A 31 -3.57 5.10 3.65
N ALA A 32 -4.80 4.99 4.17
CA ALA A 32 -5.00 4.67 5.58
C ALA A 32 -4.47 3.28 5.95
N LEU A 33 -4.42 2.36 4.99
CA LEU A 33 -3.89 1.02 5.21
C LEU A 33 -2.36 1.01 5.18
N GLU A 34 -1.75 1.72 4.23
CA GLU A 34 -0.30 1.90 4.14
C GLU A 34 0.24 2.44 5.47
N SER A 35 -0.36 3.49 6.03
CA SER A 35 0.07 4.05 7.31
C SER A 35 0.03 3.04 8.46
N ILE A 36 -0.92 2.09 8.44
CA ILE A 36 -0.96 0.98 9.41
C ILE A 36 0.18 -0.02 9.16
N PHE A 37 0.51 -0.29 7.91
CA PHE A 37 1.60 -1.19 7.53
C PHE A 37 2.96 -0.63 7.86
N ASP A 38 3.21 0.66 7.63
CA ASP A 38 4.43 1.36 8.05
C ASP A 38 4.68 1.21 9.54
N GLU A 39 3.64 1.45 10.35
CA GLU A 39 3.74 1.26 11.80
C GLU A 39 4.07 -0.18 12.19
N LEU A 40 3.51 -1.15 11.47
CA LEU A 40 3.76 -2.58 11.71
C LEU A 40 5.16 -2.98 11.27
N HIS A 41 5.64 -2.46 10.14
CA HIS A 41 7.01 -2.65 9.66
C HIS A 41 8.00 -2.12 10.69
N GLN A 42 7.83 -0.88 11.14
CA GLN A 42 8.71 -0.28 12.14
C GLN A 42 8.77 -1.14 13.41
N LYS A 43 7.62 -1.54 13.95
CA LYS A 43 7.54 -2.43 15.13
C LYS A 43 8.21 -3.78 14.87
N ALA A 44 8.03 -4.37 13.69
CA ALA A 44 8.63 -5.66 13.34
C ALA A 44 10.15 -5.58 13.22
N ILE A 45 10.68 -4.49 12.65
CA ILE A 45 12.13 -4.23 12.58
C ILE A 45 12.70 -4.00 13.99
N GLU A 46 12.00 -3.26 14.85
CA GLU A 46 12.40 -3.06 16.25
C GLU A 46 12.49 -4.39 17.02
N GLU A 47 11.49 -5.26 16.91
CA GLU A 47 11.49 -6.59 17.54
C GLU A 47 12.60 -7.50 16.99
N LEU A 48 12.91 -7.40 15.69
CA LEU A 48 14.01 -8.13 15.05
C LEU A 48 15.37 -7.82 15.68
N LEU A 49 15.59 -6.58 16.15
CA LEU A 49 16.85 -6.18 16.79
C LEU A 49 17.08 -6.90 18.13
N TYR A 50 16.00 -7.28 18.81
CA TYR A 50 16.05 -7.97 20.11
C TYR A 50 15.85 -9.49 19.99
N ALA A 51 15.58 -10.00 18.78
CA ALA A 51 15.33 -11.40 18.53
C ALA A 51 16.58 -12.26 18.76
N GLN A 52 16.48 -13.23 19.68
CA GLN A 52 17.55 -14.21 19.89
C GLN A 52 17.46 -15.35 18.87
N MET A 53 17.95 -15.08 17.66
CA MET A 53 17.98 -16.03 16.54
C MET A 53 19.39 -16.10 15.96
N ASN A 54 19.69 -17.17 15.21
CA ASN A 54 20.93 -17.19 14.43
C ASN A 54 20.85 -16.18 13.28
N VAL A 55 22.02 -15.75 12.80
CA VAL A 55 22.14 -14.70 11.78
C VAL A 55 21.36 -15.02 10.50
N ILE A 56 21.37 -16.29 10.05
CA ILE A 56 20.67 -16.70 8.83
C ILE A 56 19.15 -16.54 8.99
N HIS A 57 18.60 -16.98 10.12
CA HIS A 57 17.17 -16.83 10.39
C HIS A 57 16.77 -15.36 10.56
N LEU A 58 17.62 -14.56 11.22
CA LEU A 58 17.39 -13.13 11.39
C LEU A 58 17.37 -12.41 10.04
N MET A 59 18.33 -12.69 9.16
CA MET A 59 18.35 -12.13 7.80
C MET A 59 17.14 -12.55 6.98
N ASN A 60 16.77 -13.84 7.00
CA ASN A 60 15.60 -14.31 6.26
C ASN A 60 14.30 -13.67 6.75
N LEU A 61 14.15 -13.48 8.07
CA LEU A 61 12.97 -12.83 8.64
C LEU A 61 12.93 -11.33 8.29
N ARG A 62 14.08 -10.65 8.31
CA ARG A 62 14.20 -9.28 7.82
C ARG A 62 13.75 -9.19 6.36
N ASP A 63 14.35 -9.97 5.47
CA ASP A 63 14.04 -9.92 4.05
C ASP A 63 12.56 -10.24 3.77
N PHE A 64 11.96 -11.12 4.58
CA PHE A 64 10.53 -11.37 4.54
C PHE A 64 9.69 -10.15 4.94
N ILE A 65 10.06 -9.44 6.02
CA ILE A 65 9.37 -8.21 6.44
C ILE A 65 9.50 -7.12 5.38
N GLU A 66 10.70 -6.90 4.85
CA GLU A 66 10.94 -5.91 3.79
C GLU A 66 10.14 -6.25 2.51
N LEU A 67 9.92 -7.53 2.19
CA LEU A 67 9.09 -7.92 1.05
C LEU A 67 7.64 -7.45 1.19
N PHE A 68 7.09 -7.46 2.42
CA PHE A 68 5.73 -6.95 2.63
C PHE A 68 5.66 -5.45 2.45
N GLU A 69 6.64 -4.72 2.99
CA GLU A 69 6.73 -3.26 2.84
C GLU A 69 6.73 -2.85 1.38
N ASN A 70 7.71 -3.36 0.62
CA ASN A 70 7.85 -3.05 -0.80
C ASN A 70 6.57 -3.35 -1.61
N MET A 71 5.78 -4.33 -1.17
CA MET A 71 4.52 -4.66 -1.83
C MET A 71 3.40 -3.66 -1.48
N ILE A 72 3.35 -3.17 -0.24
CA ILE A 72 2.37 -2.15 0.17
C ILE A 72 2.70 -0.81 -0.48
N ASP A 73 3.97 -0.38 -0.43
CA ASP A 73 4.46 0.84 -1.09
C ASP A 73 4.11 0.85 -2.58
N ALA A 74 4.35 -0.26 -3.29
CA ALA A 74 4.05 -0.34 -4.71
C ALA A 74 2.54 -0.16 -5.02
N ILE A 75 1.66 -0.47 -4.07
CA ILE A 75 0.22 -0.29 -4.21
C ILE A 75 -0.18 1.15 -3.87
N GLU A 76 0.45 1.74 -2.86
CA GLU A 76 0.30 3.15 -2.53
C GLU A 76 0.73 4.03 -3.72
N ASP A 77 1.94 3.82 -4.26
CA ASP A 77 2.46 4.50 -5.46
C ASP A 77 1.46 4.45 -6.63
N ALA A 78 0.86 3.28 -6.86
CA ALA A 78 -0.13 3.12 -7.90
C ALA A 78 -1.41 3.92 -7.60
N SER A 79 -1.86 3.93 -6.34
CA SER A 79 -3.04 4.68 -5.91
C SER A 79 -2.83 6.20 -5.99
N ASP A 80 -1.62 6.68 -5.73
CA ASP A 80 -1.21 8.07 -5.89
C ASP A 80 -1.29 8.53 -7.35
N VAL A 81 -0.84 7.67 -8.28
CA VAL A 81 -1.02 7.92 -9.71
C VAL A 81 -2.51 8.03 -10.07
N LEU A 82 -3.37 7.15 -9.52
CA LEU A 82 -4.82 7.26 -9.74
C LEU A 82 -5.38 8.58 -9.22
N ARG A 83 -4.95 9.02 -8.03
CA ARG A 83 -5.32 10.31 -7.44
C ARG A 83 -4.98 11.46 -8.40
N VAL A 84 -3.76 11.47 -8.95
CA VAL A 84 -3.32 12.50 -9.92
C VAL A 84 -4.18 12.48 -11.19
N ILE A 85 -4.50 11.29 -11.72
CA ILE A 85 -5.35 11.19 -12.92
C ILE A 85 -6.76 11.71 -12.64
N ALA A 86 -7.36 11.33 -11.51
CA ALA A 86 -8.68 11.79 -11.09
C ALA A 86 -8.72 13.31 -10.96
N PHE A 87 -7.74 13.93 -10.29
CA PHE A 87 -7.64 15.38 -10.17
C PHE A 87 -7.53 16.07 -11.53
N LYS A 88 -6.70 15.55 -12.44
CA LYS A 88 -6.57 16.12 -13.79
C LYS A 88 -7.88 16.06 -14.56
N HIS A 89 -8.59 14.94 -14.48
CA HIS A 89 -9.86 14.77 -15.16
C HIS A 89 -10.94 15.71 -14.61
N MET A 90 -11.01 15.90 -13.28
CA MET A 90 -11.93 16.84 -12.65
C MET A 90 -11.62 18.30 -12.98
N ALA A 91 -10.34 18.67 -13.05
CA ALA A 91 -9.92 20.05 -13.33
C ALA A 91 -10.07 20.45 -14.80
N TRP A 92 -9.97 19.47 -15.72
CA TRP A 92 -10.06 19.68 -17.16
C TRP A 92 -10.97 18.61 -17.77
N PRO A 93 -12.30 18.72 -17.59
CA PRO A 93 -13.24 17.79 -18.20
C PRO A 93 -13.16 17.96 -19.73
N VAL A 94 -12.60 16.94 -20.39
CA VAL A 94 -12.63 16.76 -21.86
C VAL A 94 -14.01 16.34 -22.32
#